data_AF-A0A0C3BAU4-F1
#
_entry.id   AF-A0A0C3BAU4-F1
#
_cell.length_a   1.000
_cell.length_b   1.000
_cell.length_c   1.000
_cell.angle_alpha   90.00
_cell.angle_beta   90.00
_cell.angle_gamma   90.00
#
_symmetry.space_group_name_H-M   'P 1'
#
loop_
_entity.id
_entity.type
_entity.pdbx_description
1 polymer ?
#
loop_
_entity_poly.entity_id
_entity_poly.type
_entity_poly.pdbx_seq_one_letter_code
_entity_poly.pdbx_strand_id
1 'polypeptide(L)'
;MTLHQTLWVLGRHRIRLEYHWAALWRSLFSLLEFVSSRVDNVRVLGRVEELVEETLITLEFAALSVEKLMPSPEALVDFVYETIRSKSTIEKQMDLLASLEVPTTDKPRGAALSVHAQAVRAIATIEGIARYYEGKISAQGEGFEIGDVMKVIGAEVERDGVRIEASREPDAPPRRSEASNSENFVKWACIDGLALMS
;
A
#
# COMPACT_ATOMS: atom_id res chain seq x y z
N MET A 1 14.17 -7.34 5.59
CA MET A 1 13.67 -7.09 4.22
C MET A 1 12.22 -6.65 4.37
N THR A 2 11.88 -5.41 4.00
CA THR A 2 10.50 -4.90 4.13
C THR A 2 9.66 -5.33 2.92
N LEU A 3 8.33 -5.39 3.07
CA LEU A 3 7.42 -5.79 1.99
C LEU A 3 7.62 -4.92 0.73
N HIS A 4 7.77 -3.60 0.90
CA HIS A 4 8.09 -2.68 -0.17
C HIS A 4 9.35 -3.11 -0.93
N GLN A 5 10.44 -3.44 -0.24
CA GLN A 5 11.68 -3.89 -0.89
C GLN A 5 11.46 -5.16 -1.72
N THR A 6 10.70 -6.12 -1.21
CA THR A 6 10.36 -7.34 -1.96
C THR A 6 9.59 -6.99 -3.23
N LEU A 7 8.52 -6.21 -3.13
CA LEU A 7 7.74 -5.78 -4.30
C LEU A 7 8.59 -4.99 -5.29
N TRP A 8 9.48 -4.12 -4.81
CA TRP A 8 10.39 -3.36 -5.67
C TRP A 8 11.35 -4.25 -6.45
N VAL A 9 11.95 -5.25 -5.80
CA VAL A 9 12.82 -6.23 -6.47
C VAL A 9 12.02 -7.01 -7.52
N LEU A 10 10.82 -7.50 -7.16
CA LEU A 10 9.95 -8.23 -8.10
C LEU A 10 9.61 -7.37 -9.33
N GLY A 11 9.19 -6.13 -9.12
CA GLY A 11 8.85 -5.19 -10.19
C GLY A 11 10.07 -4.83 -11.07
N ARG A 12 11.23 -4.61 -10.46
CA ARG A 12 12.49 -4.30 -11.17
C ARG A 12 12.96 -5.46 -12.04
N HIS A 13 12.85 -6.69 -11.54
CA HIS A 13 13.25 -7.89 -12.27
C HIS A 13 12.13 -8.49 -13.13
N ARG A 14 10.95 -7.86 -13.16
CA ARG A 14 9.73 -8.34 -13.84
C ARG A 14 9.39 -9.79 -13.47
N ILE A 15 9.61 -10.14 -12.20
CA ILE A 15 9.26 -11.45 -11.66
C ILE A 15 7.79 -11.40 -11.25
N ARG A 16 6.96 -12.14 -11.97
CA ARG A 16 5.53 -12.31 -11.67
C ARG A 16 5.35 -13.55 -10.80
N LEU A 17 4.96 -13.35 -9.54
CA LEU A 17 4.79 -14.43 -8.58
C LEU A 17 3.37 -15.02 -8.70
N GLU A 18 3.27 -16.34 -8.85
CA GLU A 18 2.02 -17.06 -8.56
C GLU A 18 1.80 -17.04 -7.05
N TYR A 19 0.92 -16.14 -6.60
CA TYR A 19 0.74 -15.81 -5.20
C TYR A 19 -0.69 -15.39 -4.89
N HIS A 20 -1.07 -15.47 -3.61
CA HIS A 20 -2.37 -15.03 -3.13
C HIS A 20 -2.43 -13.50 -2.96
N TRP A 21 -2.34 -12.77 -4.08
CA TRP A 21 -2.34 -11.31 -4.12
C TRP A 21 -3.53 -10.68 -3.40
N ALA A 22 -4.74 -11.22 -3.61
CA ALA A 22 -5.94 -10.74 -2.92
C ALA A 22 -5.84 -10.86 -1.39
N ALA A 23 -5.21 -11.93 -0.87
CA ALA A 23 -5.01 -12.10 0.58
C ALA A 23 -4.01 -11.08 1.14
N LEU A 24 -2.99 -10.71 0.36
CA LEU A 24 -2.05 -9.66 0.74
C LEU A 24 -2.74 -8.31 0.86
N TRP A 25 -3.53 -7.91 -0.14
CA TRP A 25 -4.24 -6.62 -0.14
C TRP A 25 -5.20 -6.53 1.03
N ARG A 26 -6.01 -7.58 1.26
CA ARG A 26 -6.87 -7.69 2.44
C ARG A 26 -6.09 -7.52 3.73
N SER A 27 -4.96 -8.20 3.86
CA SER A 27 -4.13 -8.13 5.08
C SER A 27 -3.58 -6.72 5.32
N LEU A 28 -3.15 -6.01 4.26
CA LEU A 28 -2.66 -4.64 4.37
C LEU A 28 -3.76 -3.65 4.76
N PHE A 29 -4.94 -3.74 4.15
CA PHE A 29 -6.06 -2.89 4.53
C PHE A 29 -6.60 -3.21 5.93
N SER A 30 -6.67 -4.49 6.30
CA SER A 30 -7.05 -4.88 7.66
C SER A 30 -6.04 -4.43 8.71
N LEU A 31 -4.74 -4.37 8.38
CA LEU A 31 -3.72 -3.79 9.25
C LEU A 31 -3.99 -2.29 9.49
N LEU A 32 -4.25 -1.53 8.42
CA LEU A 32 -4.58 -0.11 8.52
C LEU A 32 -5.87 0.11 9.32
N GLU A 33 -6.90 -0.70 9.08
CA GLU A 33 -8.15 -0.67 9.82
C GLU A 33 -7.92 -0.96 11.31
N PHE A 34 -7.16 -2.01 11.63
CA PHE A 34 -6.80 -2.36 12.99
C PHE A 34 -6.12 -1.20 13.71
N VAL A 35 -5.13 -0.57 13.08
CA VAL A 35 -4.43 0.59 13.66
C VAL A 35 -5.40 1.76 13.88
N SER A 36 -6.24 2.09 12.90
CA SER A 36 -7.25 3.16 13.04
C SER A 36 -8.28 2.91 14.15
N SER A 37 -8.59 1.64 14.44
CA SER A 37 -9.52 1.28 15.51
C SER A 37 -8.90 1.37 16.92
N ARG A 38 -7.57 1.50 17.01
CA ARG A 38 -6.81 1.44 18.26
C ARG A 38 -5.97 2.69 18.52
N VAL A 39 -6.18 3.77 17.75
CA VAL A 39 -5.33 4.98 17.75
C VAL A 39 -5.05 5.50 19.17
N ASP A 40 -6.05 5.55 20.04
CA ASP A 40 -5.89 6.03 21.43
C ASP A 40 -4.95 5.17 22.27
N ASN A 41 -4.91 3.86 22.03
CA ASN A 41 -3.99 2.94 22.70
C ASN A 41 -2.62 2.88 22.01
N VAL A 42 -2.59 3.26 20.73
CA VAL A 42 -1.47 3.07 19.82
C VAL A 42 -0.51 4.26 19.81
N ARG A 43 -1.00 5.49 20.07
CA ARG A 43 -0.16 6.70 20.18
C ARG A 43 0.95 6.59 21.24
N VAL A 44 0.82 5.66 22.19
CA VAL A 44 1.83 5.39 23.23
C VAL A 44 3.05 4.63 22.66
N LEU A 45 2.89 3.92 21.54
CA LEU A 45 3.96 3.24 20.82
C LEU A 45 4.35 4.07 19.60
N GLY A 46 5.30 5.00 19.74
CA GLY A 46 5.75 5.93 18.70
C GLY A 46 6.32 5.34 17.40
N ARG A 47 6.17 4.03 17.15
CA ARG A 47 6.56 3.35 15.89
C ARG A 47 5.37 2.95 15.02
N VAL A 48 4.14 3.12 15.51
CA VAL A 48 2.97 2.70 14.74
C VAL A 48 2.61 3.71 13.64
N GLU A 49 2.95 4.98 13.82
CA GLU A 49 2.86 6.01 12.78
C GLU A 49 3.74 5.64 11.58
N GLU A 50 5.01 5.26 11.82
CA GLU A 50 5.91 4.76 10.78
C GLU A 50 5.34 3.54 10.05
N LEU A 51 4.69 2.62 10.77
CA LEU A 51 4.08 1.43 10.18
C LEU A 51 2.92 1.80 9.23
N VAL A 52 2.08 2.75 9.62
CA VAL A 52 0.99 3.26 8.77
C VAL A 52 1.58 3.91 7.51
N GLU A 53 2.54 4.81 7.70
CA GLU A 53 3.20 5.50 6.58
C GLU A 53 3.86 4.52 5.60
N GLU A 54 4.66 3.56 6.10
CA GLU A 54 5.30 2.53 5.27
C GLU A 54 4.26 1.64 4.55
N THR A 55 3.15 1.32 5.20
CA THR A 55 2.08 0.50 4.60
C THR A 55 1.40 1.24 3.46
N LEU A 56 1.09 2.53 3.64
CA LEU A 56 0.48 3.37 2.61
C LEU A 56 1.41 3.56 1.41
N ILE A 57 2.68 3.85 1.65
CA ILE A 57 3.69 3.96 0.60
C ILE A 57 3.83 2.63 -0.16
N THR A 58 3.73 1.49 0.53
CA THR A 58 3.76 0.16 -0.11
C THR A 58 2.55 -0.07 -1.00
N LEU A 59 1.35 0.37 -0.59
CA LEU A 59 0.13 0.30 -1.40
C LEU A 59 0.20 1.21 -2.63
N GLU A 60 0.72 2.44 -2.51
CA GLU A 60 0.97 3.33 -3.66
C GLU A 60 1.97 2.67 -4.63
N PHE A 61 3.07 2.11 -4.13
CA PHE A 61 4.03 1.40 -4.96
C PHE A 61 3.38 0.23 -5.72
N ALA A 62 2.55 -0.56 -5.03
CA ALA A 62 1.83 -1.68 -5.63
C ALA A 62 0.88 -1.20 -6.73
N ALA A 63 0.15 -0.11 -6.50
CA ALA A 63 -0.73 0.50 -7.50
C ALA A 63 0.05 0.94 -8.75
N LEU A 64 1.13 1.70 -8.57
CA LEU A 64 1.95 2.22 -9.67
C LEU A 64 2.71 1.12 -10.44
N SER A 65 2.94 -0.04 -9.80
CA SER A 65 3.68 -1.16 -10.37
C SER A 65 2.80 -2.36 -10.70
N VAL A 66 1.48 -2.20 -10.64
CA VAL A 66 0.51 -3.30 -10.62
C VAL A 66 0.66 -4.22 -11.85
N GLU A 67 0.85 -3.65 -13.03
CA GLU A 67 1.04 -4.40 -14.29
C GLU A 67 2.37 -5.15 -14.38
N LYS A 68 3.38 -4.68 -13.65
CA LYS A 68 4.72 -5.30 -13.58
C LYS A 68 4.73 -6.46 -12.59
N LEU A 69 4.00 -6.30 -11.48
CA LEU A 69 3.97 -7.25 -10.36
C LEU A 69 3.03 -8.41 -10.60
N MET A 70 1.83 -8.13 -11.13
CA MET A 70 0.76 -9.11 -11.14
C MET A 70 0.80 -10.00 -12.40
N PRO A 71 0.64 -11.32 -12.23
CA PRO A 71 0.67 -12.26 -13.34
C PRO A 71 -0.61 -12.26 -14.17
N SER A 72 -1.76 -11.95 -13.57
CA SER A 72 -3.09 -12.13 -14.17
C SER A 72 -3.95 -10.87 -14.08
N PRO A 73 -4.85 -10.62 -15.06
CA PRO A 73 -5.84 -9.54 -14.99
C PRO A 73 -6.73 -9.62 -13.74
N GLU A 74 -7.07 -10.84 -13.31
CA GLU A 74 -7.87 -11.09 -12.11
C GLU A 74 -7.23 -10.50 -10.85
N ALA A 75 -5.89 -10.63 -10.70
CA ALA A 75 -5.19 -10.05 -9.57
C ALA A 75 -5.24 -8.50 -9.55
N LEU A 76 -5.31 -7.86 -10.72
CA LEU A 76 -5.49 -6.41 -10.84
C LEU A 76 -6.89 -6.00 -10.40
N VAL A 77 -7.90 -6.74 -10.87
CA VAL A 77 -9.30 -6.52 -10.50
C VAL A 77 -9.49 -6.69 -8.99
N ASP A 78 -8.88 -7.72 -8.40
CA ASP A 78 -8.90 -7.96 -6.95
C ASP A 78 -8.28 -6.79 -6.17
N PHE A 79 -7.16 -6.23 -6.64
CA PHE A 79 -6.54 -5.07 -5.99
C PHE A 79 -7.47 -3.84 -6.00
N VAL A 80 -8.07 -3.54 -7.16
CA VAL A 80 -9.01 -2.42 -7.29
C VAL A 80 -10.24 -2.66 -6.43
N TYR A 81 -10.79 -3.88 -6.44
CA TYR A 81 -11.92 -4.25 -5.59
C TYR A 81 -11.61 -4.05 -4.11
N GLU A 82 -10.48 -4.55 -3.62
CA GLU A 82 -10.08 -4.38 -2.22
C GLU A 82 -9.85 -2.91 -1.85
N THR A 83 -9.36 -2.10 -2.79
CA THR A 83 -9.20 -0.65 -2.60
C THR A 83 -10.55 0.05 -2.42
N ILE A 84 -11.54 -0.26 -3.27
CA ILE A 84 -12.90 0.29 -3.15
C ILE A 84 -13.57 -0.18 -1.87
N ARG A 85 -13.50 -1.48 -1.59
CA ARG A 85 -14.05 -2.10 -0.38
C ARG A 85 -13.49 -1.47 0.89
N SER A 86 -12.23 -1.03 0.85
CA SER A 86 -11.52 -0.45 2.00
C SER A 86 -11.60 1.08 2.06
N LYS A 87 -12.49 1.72 1.30
CA LYS A 87 -12.64 3.19 1.25
C LYS A 87 -12.81 3.84 2.63
N SER A 88 -13.67 3.29 3.50
CA SER A 88 -13.86 3.84 4.85
C SER A 88 -12.59 3.75 5.71
N THR A 89 -11.75 2.73 5.48
CA THR A 89 -10.44 2.59 6.13
C THR A 89 -9.47 3.63 5.58
N ILE A 90 -9.48 3.88 4.27
CA ILE A 90 -8.65 4.90 3.60
C ILE A 90 -8.97 6.29 4.16
N GLU A 91 -10.26 6.64 4.27
CA GLU A 91 -10.72 7.92 4.86
C GLU A 91 -10.21 8.08 6.30
N LYS A 92 -10.33 7.05 7.14
CA LYS A 92 -9.78 7.07 8.52
C LYS A 92 -8.26 7.26 8.54
N GLN A 93 -7.52 6.71 7.58
CA GLN A 93 -6.06 6.95 7.51
C GLN A 93 -5.74 8.38 7.12
N MET A 94 -6.55 9.01 6.26
CA MET A 94 -6.37 10.43 5.92
C MET A 94 -6.53 11.30 7.17
N ASP A 95 -7.59 11.07 7.95
CA ASP A 95 -7.83 11.78 9.21
C ASP A 95 -6.69 11.52 10.22
N LEU A 96 -6.21 10.28 10.30
CA LEU A 96 -5.07 9.92 11.13
C LEU A 96 -3.84 10.73 10.73
N LEU A 97 -3.42 10.68 9.46
CA LEU A 97 -2.23 11.39 8.98
C LEU A 97 -2.34 12.90 9.20
N ALA A 98 -3.51 13.50 8.95
CA ALA A 98 -3.74 14.91 9.23
C ALA A 98 -3.58 15.24 10.72
N SER A 99 -3.99 14.33 11.62
CA SER A 99 -3.80 14.50 13.07
C SER A 99 -2.34 14.34 13.54
N LEU A 100 -1.47 13.79 12.69
CA LEU A 100 -0.05 13.59 12.95
C LEU A 100 0.81 14.73 12.37
N GLU A 101 0.22 15.63 11.59
CA GLU A 101 0.94 16.80 11.07
C GLU A 101 1.47 17.65 12.23
N VAL A 102 2.78 17.59 12.42
CA VAL A 102 3.51 18.55 13.25
C VAL A 102 3.83 19.78 12.39
N PRO A 103 3.67 21.03 12.88
CA PRO A 103 4.07 22.21 12.15
C PRO A 103 5.58 22.17 11.86
N THR A 104 5.97 21.78 10.65
CA THR A 104 7.39 21.78 10.26
C THR A 104 7.79 23.15 9.74
N THR A 105 8.81 23.73 10.37
CA THR A 105 9.52 24.92 9.90
C THR A 105 10.22 24.65 8.56
N ASP A 106 10.37 25.72 7.77
CA ASP A 106 10.85 25.74 6.38
C ASP A 106 11.94 24.72 6.04
N LYS A 107 11.64 23.78 5.13
CA LYS A 107 12.64 22.88 4.54
C LYS A 107 13.30 23.53 3.31
N PRO A 108 14.62 23.36 3.12
CA PRO A 108 15.33 23.87 1.96
C PRO A 108 14.85 23.20 0.66
N ARG A 109 14.78 24.01 -0.41
CA ARG A 109 14.39 23.55 -1.76
C ARG A 109 15.36 22.46 -2.25
N GLY A 110 14.83 21.26 -2.51
CA GLY A 110 15.57 20.13 -3.12
C GLY A 110 15.75 18.89 -2.24
N ALA A 111 15.27 18.88 -0.98
CA ALA A 111 15.28 17.67 -0.16
C ALA A 111 14.24 16.63 -0.64
N ALA A 112 14.56 15.34 -0.50
CA ALA A 112 13.58 14.27 -0.67
C ALA A 112 12.36 14.49 0.25
N LEU A 113 11.17 14.14 -0.23
CA LEU A 113 9.95 14.20 0.58
C LEU A 113 10.13 13.39 1.86
N SER A 114 9.70 13.91 3.01
CA SER A 114 9.64 13.11 4.23
C SER A 114 8.74 11.90 4.04
N VAL A 115 8.98 10.84 4.81
CA VAL A 115 8.15 9.62 4.79
C VAL A 115 6.67 9.99 4.99
N HIS A 116 6.37 10.85 5.95
CA HIS A 116 5.04 11.44 6.13
C HIS A 116 4.45 12.07 4.86
N ALA A 117 5.20 12.93 4.17
CA ALA A 117 4.72 13.58 2.96
C ALA A 117 4.54 12.59 1.80
N GLN A 118 5.34 11.51 1.76
CA GLN A 118 5.14 10.41 0.84
C GLN A 118 3.86 9.64 1.19
N ALA A 119 3.59 9.39 2.47
CA ALA A 119 2.38 8.69 2.92
C ALA A 119 1.10 9.50 2.65
N VAL A 120 1.11 10.82 2.89
CA VAL A 120 -0.01 11.73 2.54
C VAL A 120 -0.29 11.69 1.04
N ARG A 121 0.75 11.69 0.21
CA ARG A 121 0.60 11.54 -1.24
C ARG A 121 0.08 10.14 -1.62
N ALA A 122 0.61 9.10 -0.98
CA ALA A 122 0.22 7.72 -1.22
C ALA A 122 -1.26 7.49 -0.93
N ILE A 123 -1.76 7.96 0.22
CA ILE A 123 -3.18 7.82 0.57
C ILE A 123 -4.07 8.60 -0.41
N ALA A 124 -3.67 9.80 -0.85
CA ALA A 124 -4.42 10.55 -1.86
C ALA A 124 -4.49 9.81 -3.20
N THR A 125 -3.42 9.13 -3.60
CA THR A 125 -3.41 8.31 -4.81
C THR A 125 -4.36 7.13 -4.69
N ILE A 126 -4.31 6.40 -3.58
CA ILE A 126 -5.17 5.23 -3.31
C ILE A 126 -6.64 5.65 -3.23
N GLU A 127 -6.91 6.79 -2.59
CA GLU A 127 -8.26 7.36 -2.49
C GLU A 127 -8.78 7.81 -3.86
N GLY A 128 -7.94 8.38 -4.72
CA GLY A 128 -8.28 8.71 -6.10
C GLY A 128 -8.71 7.48 -6.91
N ILE A 129 -8.01 6.35 -6.75
CA ILE A 129 -8.39 5.07 -7.36
C ILE A 129 -9.77 4.64 -6.85
N ALA A 130 -9.98 4.60 -5.53
CA ALA A 130 -11.25 4.20 -4.92
C ALA A 130 -12.42 5.05 -5.46
N ARG A 131 -12.25 6.38 -5.44
CA ARG A 131 -13.26 7.34 -5.90
C ARG A 131 -13.61 7.14 -7.38
N TYR A 132 -12.61 6.93 -8.24
CA TYR A 132 -12.84 6.75 -9.68
C TYR A 132 -13.72 5.54 -9.96
N TYR A 133 -13.36 4.37 -9.41
CA TYR A 133 -14.10 3.13 -9.68
C TYR A 133 -15.46 3.10 -8.96
N GLU A 134 -15.59 3.70 -7.78
CA GLU A 134 -16.89 3.87 -7.13
C GLU A 134 -17.85 4.72 -7.97
N GLY A 135 -17.34 5.77 -8.64
CA GLY A 135 -18.12 6.56 -9.59
C GLY A 135 -18.60 5.73 -10.80
N LYS A 136 -17.75 4.84 -11.32
CA LYS A 136 -18.10 3.91 -12.41
C LYS A 136 -19.16 2.89 -12.00
N ILE A 137 -19.05 2.39 -10.77
CA ILE A 137 -20.01 1.46 -10.17
C ILE A 137 -21.37 2.15 -9.94
N SER A 138 -21.36 3.35 -9.36
CA SER A 138 -22.57 4.12 -9.07
C SER A 138 -23.33 4.53 -10.34
N ALA A 139 -22.65 4.62 -11.48
CA ALA A 139 -23.26 4.96 -12.77
C ALA A 139 -24.07 3.81 -13.41
N GLN A 140 -24.03 2.58 -12.87
CA GLN A 140 -24.70 1.41 -13.47
C GLN A 140 -26.23 1.37 -13.27
N GLY A 141 -26.80 2.25 -12.43
CA GLY A 141 -28.24 2.36 -12.23
C GLY A 141 -28.86 1.32 -11.28
N GLU A 142 -30.20 1.29 -11.21
CA GLU A 142 -30.95 0.38 -10.33
C GLU A 142 -30.93 -1.08 -10.86
N GLY A 143 -30.64 -2.04 -9.98
CA GLY A 143 -30.50 -3.47 -10.33
C GLY A 143 -29.06 -4.00 -10.29
N PHE A 144 -28.11 -3.17 -9.89
CA PHE A 144 -26.70 -3.52 -9.78
C PHE A 144 -26.42 -4.46 -8.59
N GLU A 145 -25.97 -5.68 -8.86
CA GLU A 145 -25.60 -6.66 -7.83
C GLU A 145 -24.10 -6.62 -7.50
N ILE A 146 -23.73 -7.19 -6.35
CA ILE A 146 -22.32 -7.31 -5.93
C ILE A 146 -21.48 -8.05 -6.99
N GLY A 147 -22.06 -9.03 -7.69
CA GLY A 147 -21.40 -9.76 -8.77
C GLY A 147 -21.06 -8.89 -10.00
N ASP A 148 -21.77 -7.77 -10.19
CA ASP A 148 -21.54 -6.86 -11.31
C ASP A 148 -20.43 -5.85 -11.01
N VAL A 149 -20.07 -5.63 -9.73
CA VAL A 149 -18.89 -4.84 -9.32
C VAL A 149 -17.63 -5.33 -10.00
N MET A 150 -17.37 -6.63 -9.91
CA MET A 150 -16.15 -7.21 -10.49
C MET A 150 -16.14 -7.11 -12.01
N LYS A 151 -17.32 -7.19 -12.66
CA LYS A 151 -17.44 -7.04 -14.12
C LYS A 151 -17.14 -5.61 -14.55
N VAL A 152 -17.65 -4.60 -13.84
CA VAL A 152 -17.38 -3.18 -14.13
C VAL A 152 -15.89 -2.88 -13.95
N ILE A 153 -15.30 -3.32 -12.83
CA ILE A 153 -13.87 -3.13 -12.58
C ILE A 153 -13.06 -3.82 -13.68
N GLY A 154 -13.37 -5.07 -14.00
CA GLY A 154 -12.70 -5.84 -15.05
C GLY A 154 -12.74 -5.14 -16.41
N ALA A 155 -13.92 -4.68 -16.83
CA ALA A 155 -14.10 -3.97 -18.09
C ALA A 155 -13.30 -2.64 -18.15
N GLU A 156 -13.27 -1.90 -17.05
CA GLU A 156 -12.52 -0.64 -16.98
C GLU A 156 -11.00 -0.88 -16.93
N VAL A 157 -10.54 -1.89 -16.19
CA VAL A 157 -9.12 -2.29 -16.13
C VAL A 157 -8.63 -2.83 -17.47
N GLU A 158 -9.45 -3.61 -18.19
CA GLU A 158 -9.10 -4.11 -19.53
C GLU A 158 -9.00 -2.98 -20.55
N ARG A 159 -9.84 -1.94 -20.42
CA ARG A 159 -9.85 -0.80 -21.35
C ARG A 159 -8.64 0.11 -21.17
N ASP A 160 -8.38 0.55 -19.94
CA ASP A 160 -7.44 1.65 -19.66
C ASP A 160 -6.31 1.28 -18.69
N GLY A 161 -6.21 0.02 -18.25
CA GLY A 161 -5.38 -0.37 -17.12
C GLY A 161 -5.94 0.14 -15.78
N VAL A 162 -5.15 0.04 -14.71
CA VAL A 162 -5.53 0.64 -13.43
C VAL A 162 -5.35 2.16 -13.53
N ARG A 163 -6.46 2.89 -13.43
CA ARG A 163 -6.46 4.36 -13.55
C ARG A 163 -5.77 4.99 -12.33
N ILE A 164 -4.61 5.59 -12.56
CA ILE A 164 -3.89 6.39 -11.57
C ILE A 164 -3.65 7.78 -12.17
N GLU A 165 -4.09 8.83 -11.47
CA GLU A 165 -3.97 10.21 -11.98
C GLU A 165 -2.51 10.68 -12.07
N ALA A 166 -1.60 10.05 -11.32
CA ALA A 166 -0.17 10.33 -11.36
C ALA A 166 0.55 9.43 -12.39
N SER A 167 0.99 10.01 -13.52
CA SER A 167 1.87 9.36 -14.51
C SER A 167 3.32 9.18 -14.02
N ARG A 168 3.51 8.83 -12.75
CA ARG A 168 4.81 8.87 -12.06
C ARG A 168 5.45 7.48 -11.98
N GLU A 169 6.77 7.43 -12.10
CA GLU A 169 7.51 6.22 -11.70
C GLU A 169 7.47 6.02 -10.17
N PRO A 170 7.28 4.79 -9.68
CA PRO A 170 7.30 4.50 -8.26
C PRO A 170 8.65 4.87 -7.64
N ASP A 171 8.62 5.48 -6.46
CA ASP A 171 9.83 5.78 -5.70
C ASP A 171 10.56 4.48 -5.33
N ALA A 172 11.89 4.49 -5.38
CA ALA A 172 12.66 3.39 -4.82
C ALA A 172 12.42 3.32 -3.31
N PRO A 173 12.32 2.11 -2.72
CA PRO A 173 12.16 1.96 -1.29
C PRO A 173 13.29 2.70 -0.59
N PRO A 174 13.01 3.41 0.52
CA PRO A 174 14.07 4.04 1.29
C PRO A 174 15.11 2.98 1.66
N ARG A 175 16.39 3.29 1.41
CA ARG A 175 17.48 2.53 2.01
C ARG A 175 17.33 2.74 3.50
N ARG A 176 16.90 1.72 4.25
CA ARG A 176 17.02 1.75 5.71
C ARG A 176 18.47 2.11 5.99
N SER A 177 18.70 3.23 6.68
CA SER A 177 20.00 3.49 7.27
C SER A 177 20.37 2.24 8.07
N GLU A 178 21.56 1.72 7.83
CA GLU A 178 22.21 0.71 8.65
C GLU A 178 22.33 1.28 10.07
N ALA A 179 21.28 1.12 10.86
CA ALA A 179 21.23 1.55 12.24
C ALA A 179 20.45 0.52 13.05
N SER A 180 21.22 -0.48 13.45
CA SER A 180 21.15 -1.30 14.67
C SER A 180 20.24 -2.51 14.80
N ASN A 181 19.18 -2.72 14.00
CA ASN A 181 18.27 -3.88 14.28
C ASN A 181 18.21 -4.99 13.23
N SER A 182 18.46 -4.73 11.94
CA SER A 182 18.40 -5.79 10.91
C SER A 182 19.62 -6.71 10.92
N GLU A 183 20.80 -6.19 11.26
CA GLU A 183 22.03 -6.98 11.38
C GLU A 183 21.94 -7.98 12.55
N ASN A 184 21.26 -7.59 13.64
CA ASN A 184 21.02 -8.46 14.77
C ASN A 184 20.08 -9.61 14.41
N PHE A 185 18.99 -9.35 13.67
CA PHE A 185 18.03 -10.40 13.32
C PHE A 185 18.64 -11.49 12.42
N VAL A 186 19.43 -11.10 11.40
CA VAL A 186 20.09 -12.08 10.52
C VAL A 186 21.10 -12.92 11.30
N LYS A 187 21.85 -12.28 12.21
CA LYS A 187 22.79 -12.98 13.10
C LYS A 187 22.07 -14.00 14.00
N TRP A 188 20.92 -13.65 14.58
CA TRP A 188 20.14 -14.57 15.41
C TRP A 188 19.51 -15.70 14.59
N ALA A 189 18.97 -15.42 13.41
CA ALA A 189 18.40 -16.44 12.53
C ALA A 189 19.46 -17.45 12.05
N CYS A 190 20.69 -17.00 11.76
CA CYS A 190 21.79 -17.89 11.41
C CYS A 190 22.27 -18.75 12.60
N ILE A 191 22.30 -18.19 13.81
CA ILE A 191 22.67 -18.92 15.03
C ILE A 191 21.62 -19.99 15.36
N ASP A 192 20.33 -19.65 15.26
CA ASP A 192 19.22 -20.56 15.55
C ASP A 192 19.14 -21.71 14.52
N GLY A 193 19.35 -21.39 13.23
CA GLY A 193 19.43 -22.40 12.17
C GLY A 193 20.61 -23.36 12.31
N LEU A 194 21.75 -22.90 12.84
CA LEU A 194 22.91 -23.75 13.11
C LEU A 194 22.73 -24.63 14.35
N ALA A 195 22.02 -24.15 15.37
CA ALA A 195 21.72 -24.92 16.58
C ALA A 195 20.78 -26.11 16.33
N LEU A 196 19.99 -26.07 15.25
CA LEU A 196 19.11 -27.17 14.83
C LEU A 196 19.84 -28.26 14.02
N MET A 197 21.12 -28.06 13.69
CA MET A 197 21.93 -29.01 12.90
C MET A 197 23.00 -29.75 13.73
N SER A 198 23.05 -29.54 15.05
CA SER A 198 23.93 -30.24 16.00
C SER A 198 23.14 -31.15 16.93
#